data_AF-A0A932WQ10-F1
#
_entry.id   AF-A0A932WQ10-F1
#
_cell.length_a   1.000
_cell.length_b   1.000
_cell.length_c   1.000
_cell.angle_alpha   90.00
_cell.angle_beta   90.00
_cell.angle_gamma   90.00
#
_symmetry.space_group_name_H-M   'P 1'
#
loop_
_entity.id
_entity.type
_entity.pdbx_description
1 polymer ?
#
loop_
_entity_poly.entity_id
_entity_poly.type
_entity_poly.pdbx_seq_one_letter_code
_entity_poly.pdbx_strand_id
1 'polypeptide(L)'
;MTNTCDAIVLGLGGFGSGALYHLARRGARVLGIERFGIAHDRGSSHGQTRIIRKAYFEHPDYVPLLHRAYDLWHELERETGRMLLHPVGLFIAGDPACESVAGTTLAAQLHHLPVERLDARAARLRFPGYRFHDNFAVVFEPEAGYLEVENCVSAHVAAAVRHGAMLRIGETVSGWSSDGRSVTVTTDRGTYSAASLVITAGPWAGQVLGGAGSAPGAPAWSETLRVVRKPVFWFAAQKEYDVDQGNSTFFFETPEGQFYGFPRLDGKTIKLAEHTGGEEVRDPLTVDRGLHPADLTRVSAFAREFLPGIDPEPVTHSVCMYTKTPDSHFCIDRHPVLKNVVVGAGFSGHGFKFTTVLGEALADLALTGQTNLPVGFLSISRFEQPSAAQQK
;
A
#
# COMPACT_ATOMS: atom_id res chain seq x y z
N MET A 1 31.33 11.08 -18.97
CA MET A 1 30.04 11.79 -18.97
C MET A 1 29.52 11.73 -17.56
N THR A 2 29.30 12.86 -16.91
CA THR A 2 28.88 12.91 -15.50
C THR A 2 27.45 12.41 -15.37
N ASN A 3 27.27 11.24 -14.76
CA ASN A 3 25.98 10.61 -14.42
C ASN A 3 25.25 11.38 -13.31
N THR A 4 25.14 12.70 -13.43
CA THR A 4 24.55 13.58 -12.40
C THR A 4 23.13 13.91 -12.80
N CYS A 5 22.17 13.41 -12.02
CA CYS A 5 20.74 13.67 -12.17
C CYS A 5 20.23 14.53 -11.00
N ASP A 6 18.99 15.02 -11.11
CA ASP A 6 18.42 15.87 -10.06
C ASP A 6 17.93 14.99 -8.90
N ALA A 7 17.34 13.83 -9.21
CA ALA A 7 16.90 12.84 -8.22
C ALA A 7 17.16 11.40 -8.65
N ILE A 8 17.44 10.52 -7.67
CA ILE A 8 17.39 9.05 -7.82
C ILE A 8 16.22 8.50 -7.00
N VAL A 9 15.47 7.54 -7.56
CA VAL A 9 14.40 6.80 -6.85
C VAL A 9 14.79 5.33 -6.73
N LEU A 10 14.85 4.80 -5.51
CA LEU A 10 15.18 3.40 -5.23
C LEU A 10 13.92 2.57 -4.94
N GLY A 11 13.74 1.51 -5.74
CA GLY A 11 12.57 0.64 -5.71
C GLY A 11 11.42 1.26 -6.49
N LEU A 12 11.02 0.63 -7.60
CA LEU A 12 10.01 1.13 -8.53
C LEU A 12 8.68 0.35 -8.44
N GLY A 13 8.34 -0.09 -7.23
CA GLY A 13 7.01 -0.60 -6.90
C GLY A 13 5.96 0.52 -6.86
N GLY A 14 4.85 0.31 -6.15
CA GLY A 14 3.75 1.28 -6.05
C GLY A 14 4.20 2.73 -5.80
N PHE A 15 4.93 2.97 -4.71
CA PHE A 15 5.30 4.34 -4.31
C PHE A 15 6.43 4.94 -5.13
N GLY A 16 7.47 4.16 -5.44
CA GLY A 16 8.58 4.67 -6.22
C GLY A 16 8.22 4.95 -7.67
N SER A 17 7.32 4.16 -8.29
CA SER A 17 6.79 4.48 -9.61
C SER A 17 6.00 5.80 -9.61
N GLY A 18 5.18 6.05 -8.58
CA GLY A 18 4.49 7.33 -8.40
C GLY A 18 5.45 8.51 -8.21
N ALA A 19 6.45 8.36 -7.34
CA ALA A 19 7.47 9.40 -7.13
C ALA A 19 8.28 9.68 -8.41
N LEU A 20 8.69 8.63 -9.12
CA LEU A 20 9.39 8.75 -10.40
C LEU A 20 8.57 9.51 -11.44
N TYR A 21 7.27 9.21 -11.54
CA TYR A 21 6.32 9.91 -12.41
C TYR A 21 6.20 11.39 -12.06
N HIS A 22 5.95 11.73 -10.79
CA HIS A 22 5.80 13.13 -10.37
C HIS A 22 7.09 13.93 -10.53
N LEU A 23 8.26 13.34 -10.26
CA LEU A 23 9.56 13.97 -10.51
C LEU A 23 9.76 14.27 -12.00
N ALA A 24 9.54 13.27 -12.87
CA ALA A 24 9.71 13.43 -14.30
C ALA A 24 8.71 14.43 -14.91
N ARG A 25 7.43 14.37 -14.51
CA ARG A 25 6.38 15.31 -14.97
C ARG A 25 6.70 16.76 -14.64
N ARG A 26 7.52 17.02 -13.60
CA ARG A 26 8.01 18.35 -13.22
C ARG A 26 9.29 18.77 -13.95
N GLY A 27 9.75 17.97 -14.91
CA GLY A 27 10.94 18.25 -15.72
C GLY A 27 12.27 17.88 -15.02
N ALA A 28 12.23 17.21 -13.87
CA ALA A 28 13.46 16.78 -13.20
C ALA A 28 14.13 15.65 -13.99
N ARG A 29 15.45 15.72 -14.15
CA ARG A 29 16.24 14.60 -14.66
C ARG A 29 16.29 13.54 -13.56
N VAL A 30 15.50 12.49 -13.70
CA VAL A 30 15.33 11.47 -12.66
C VAL A 30 15.76 10.09 -13.13
N LEU A 31 16.45 9.36 -12.25
CA LEU A 31 16.84 7.97 -12.44
C LEU A 31 16.08 7.06 -11.47
N GLY A 32 15.30 6.12 -11.99
CA GLY A 32 14.70 5.04 -11.22
C GLY A 32 15.56 3.78 -11.25
N ILE A 33 15.79 3.16 -10.10
CA ILE A 33 16.55 1.90 -9.97
C ILE A 33 15.67 0.83 -9.32
N GLU A 34 15.51 -0.31 -10.00
CA GLU A 34 14.75 -1.47 -9.55
C GLU A 34 15.59 -2.74 -9.69
N ARG A 35 15.62 -3.53 -8.60
CA ARG A 35 16.35 -4.80 -8.52
C ARG A 35 15.74 -5.87 -9.42
N PHE A 36 14.42 -5.87 -9.56
CA PHE A 36 13.69 -6.86 -10.34
C PHE A 36 13.16 -6.27 -11.66
N GLY A 37 12.08 -6.83 -12.20
CA GLY A 37 11.31 -6.24 -13.30
C GLY A 37 10.26 -5.24 -12.79
N ILE A 38 9.70 -4.43 -13.69
CA ILE A 38 8.54 -3.57 -13.36
C ILE A 38 7.31 -4.46 -13.09
N ALA A 39 6.51 -4.09 -12.07
CA ALA A 39 5.30 -4.81 -11.68
C ALA A 39 5.52 -6.31 -11.38
N HIS A 40 6.68 -6.64 -10.82
CA HIS A 40 7.05 -8.00 -10.43
C HIS A 40 6.35 -8.50 -9.16
N ASP A 41 6.35 -9.81 -8.95
CA ASP A 41 5.69 -10.54 -7.85
C ASP A 41 6.59 -10.77 -6.61
N ARG A 42 7.74 -10.09 -6.54
CA ARG A 42 8.71 -10.30 -5.45
C ARG A 42 8.51 -9.34 -4.28
N GLY A 43 7.81 -8.21 -4.50
CA GLY A 43 7.58 -7.15 -3.52
C GLY A 43 6.16 -7.17 -2.95
N SER A 44 5.54 -5.98 -2.79
CA SER A 44 4.21 -5.81 -2.17
C SER A 44 3.14 -5.25 -3.11
N SER A 45 3.48 -5.02 -4.38
CA SER A 45 2.64 -4.35 -5.39
C SER A 45 2.13 -5.33 -6.47
N HIS A 46 1.81 -6.56 -6.07
CA HIS A 46 1.29 -7.62 -6.95
C HIS A 46 0.04 -8.29 -6.36
N GLY A 47 -0.52 -9.25 -7.08
CA GLY A 47 -1.71 -9.98 -6.70
C GLY A 47 -2.98 -9.31 -7.22
N GLN A 48 -2.92 -8.74 -8.42
CA GLN A 48 -4.02 -8.22 -9.23
C GLN A 48 -4.68 -6.93 -8.69
N THR A 49 -5.16 -6.94 -7.45
CA THR A 49 -6.05 -5.89 -6.94
C THR A 49 -5.72 -5.39 -5.54
N ARG A 50 -6.05 -4.12 -5.26
CA ARG A 50 -6.05 -3.51 -3.91
C ARG A 50 -7.29 -2.65 -3.72
N ILE A 51 -7.87 -2.69 -2.52
CA ILE A 51 -9.01 -1.85 -2.18
C ILE A 51 -8.57 -0.37 -2.13
N ILE A 52 -9.41 0.52 -2.66
CA ILE A 52 -9.35 1.96 -2.45
C ILE A 52 -10.67 2.44 -1.84
N ARG A 53 -10.60 3.38 -0.90
CA ARG A 53 -11.73 3.91 -0.11
C ARG A 53 -11.34 5.26 0.47
N LYS A 54 -12.29 6.12 0.83
CA LYS A 54 -12.08 7.41 1.49
C LYS A 54 -12.48 7.36 2.96
N ALA A 55 -13.53 6.65 3.35
CA ALA A 55 -13.93 6.53 4.75
C ALA A 55 -12.91 5.62 5.46
N TYR A 56 -11.90 6.23 6.07
CA TYR A 56 -10.64 5.58 6.44
C TYR A 56 -10.56 5.32 7.95
N PHE A 57 -10.70 4.05 8.35
CA PHE A 57 -10.77 3.70 9.78
C PHE A 57 -9.42 3.77 10.49
N GLU A 58 -8.31 3.63 9.77
CA GLU A 58 -6.97 3.65 10.39
C GLU A 58 -6.65 5.03 10.98
N HIS A 59 -7.09 6.11 10.32
CA HIS A 59 -7.08 7.46 10.86
C HIS A 59 -7.82 8.44 9.93
N PRO A 60 -8.63 9.39 10.43
CA PRO A 60 -9.29 10.41 9.61
C PRO A 60 -8.30 11.34 8.86
N ASP A 61 -7.10 11.57 9.38
CA ASP A 61 -6.09 12.42 8.71
C ASP A 61 -5.63 11.89 7.34
N TYR A 62 -5.90 10.62 7.02
CA TYR A 62 -5.67 10.09 5.68
C TYR A 62 -6.70 10.57 4.64
N VAL A 63 -7.90 11.00 5.05
CA VAL A 63 -9.00 11.32 4.13
C VAL A 63 -8.65 12.43 3.13
N PRO A 64 -8.03 13.56 3.54
CA PRO A 64 -7.61 14.59 2.58
C PRO A 64 -6.61 14.06 1.53
N LEU A 65 -5.71 13.16 1.93
CA LEU A 65 -4.78 12.51 1.01
C LEU A 65 -5.53 11.59 0.03
N LEU A 66 -6.59 10.90 0.49
CA LEU A 66 -7.40 10.05 -0.37
C LEU A 66 -8.18 10.85 -1.41
N HIS A 67 -8.75 12.02 -1.05
CA HIS A 67 -9.35 12.89 -2.06
C HIS A 67 -8.37 13.21 -3.19
N ARG A 68 -7.16 13.66 -2.85
CA ARG A 68 -6.12 13.93 -3.84
C ARG A 68 -5.67 12.67 -4.59
N ALA A 69 -5.63 11.52 -3.92
CA ALA A 69 -5.27 10.26 -4.56
C ALA A 69 -6.25 9.87 -5.68
N TYR A 70 -7.56 10.02 -5.47
CA TYR A 70 -8.58 9.78 -6.50
C TYR A 70 -8.42 10.72 -7.70
N ASP A 71 -8.21 12.02 -7.45
CA ASP A 71 -7.97 12.99 -8.52
C ASP A 71 -6.76 12.58 -9.37
N LEU A 72 -5.67 12.19 -8.70
CA LEU A 72 -4.43 11.78 -9.36
C LEU A 72 -4.56 10.43 -10.09
N TRP A 73 -5.37 9.49 -9.60
CA TRP A 73 -5.69 8.27 -10.34
C TRP A 73 -6.38 8.61 -11.65
N HIS A 74 -7.42 9.45 -11.61
CA HIS A 74 -8.12 9.88 -12.83
C HIS A 74 -7.24 10.71 -13.77
N GLU A 75 -6.32 11.53 -13.24
CA GLU A 75 -5.31 12.21 -14.06
C GLU A 75 -4.42 11.20 -14.79
N LEU A 76 -3.93 10.16 -14.10
CA LEU A 76 -3.09 9.13 -14.70
C LEU A 76 -3.85 8.29 -15.72
N GLU A 77 -5.11 7.94 -15.47
CA GLU A 77 -5.99 7.24 -16.42
C GLU A 77 -6.15 8.06 -17.71
N ARG A 78 -6.42 9.36 -17.60
CA ARG A 78 -6.53 10.27 -18.76
C ARG A 78 -5.22 10.38 -19.53
N GLU A 79 -4.08 10.48 -18.84
CA GLU A 79 -2.78 10.60 -19.51
C GLU A 79 -2.36 9.29 -20.20
N THR A 80 -2.69 8.15 -19.60
CA THR A 80 -2.24 6.83 -20.09
C THR A 80 -3.26 6.13 -20.99
N GLY A 81 -4.51 6.56 -20.99
CA GLY A 81 -5.61 5.89 -21.69
C GLY A 81 -5.96 4.53 -21.09
N ARG A 82 -5.55 4.26 -19.85
CA ARG A 82 -5.80 3.00 -19.15
C ARG A 82 -6.83 3.23 -18.06
N MET A 83 -7.75 2.29 -17.90
CA MET A 83 -8.59 2.19 -16.72
C MET A 83 -7.77 1.50 -15.62
N LEU A 84 -7.76 2.09 -14.43
CA LEU A 84 -6.92 1.69 -13.30
C LEU A 84 -7.74 1.61 -12.01
N LEU A 85 -8.70 2.52 -11.84
CA LEU A 85 -9.59 2.62 -10.68
C LEU A 85 -11.00 2.18 -11.06
N HIS A 86 -11.56 1.27 -10.28
CA HIS A 86 -12.89 0.71 -10.49
C HIS A 86 -13.77 0.96 -9.27
N PRO A 87 -14.69 1.94 -9.32
CA PRO A 87 -15.52 2.33 -8.19
C PRO A 87 -16.73 1.39 -8.06
N VAL A 88 -16.51 0.19 -7.53
CA VAL A 88 -17.54 -0.86 -7.35
C VAL A 88 -18.14 -0.88 -5.94
N GLY A 89 -17.79 0.10 -5.11
CA GLY A 89 -18.13 0.17 -3.70
C GLY A 89 -17.24 -0.68 -2.78
N LEU A 90 -17.39 -0.41 -1.49
CA LEU A 90 -16.86 -1.20 -0.38
C LEU A 90 -17.89 -1.24 0.74
N PHE A 91 -18.19 -2.42 1.27
CA PHE A 91 -18.80 -2.51 2.59
C PHE A 91 -17.78 -2.94 3.65
N ILE A 92 -17.93 -2.37 4.84
CA ILE A 92 -17.17 -2.70 6.05
C ILE A 92 -18.18 -3.22 7.08
N ALA A 93 -17.98 -4.44 7.56
CA ALA A 93 -18.92 -5.14 8.43
C ALA A 93 -18.24 -5.68 9.70
N GLY A 94 -18.95 -5.64 10.82
CA GLY A 94 -18.46 -6.17 12.10
C GLY A 94 -19.32 -5.69 13.27
N ASP A 95 -18.82 -5.91 14.48
CA ASP A 95 -19.43 -5.30 15.67
C ASP A 95 -19.46 -3.76 15.54
N PRO A 96 -20.55 -3.06 15.88
CA PRO A 96 -20.64 -1.61 15.75
C PRO A 96 -19.53 -0.84 16.49
N ALA A 97 -18.97 -1.42 17.56
CA ALA A 97 -17.89 -0.84 18.35
C ALA A 97 -16.49 -1.30 17.90
N CYS A 98 -16.38 -2.18 16.89
CA CYS A 98 -15.10 -2.61 16.37
C CYS A 98 -14.36 -1.45 15.66
N GLU A 99 -13.04 -1.55 15.56
CA GLU A 99 -12.19 -0.47 15.05
C GLU A 99 -12.61 -0.11 13.62
N SER A 100 -12.81 -1.10 12.77
CA SER A 100 -13.13 -0.89 11.36
C SER A 100 -14.47 -0.17 11.15
N VAL A 101 -15.52 -0.54 11.88
CA VAL A 101 -16.85 0.07 11.72
C VAL A 101 -16.92 1.45 12.37
N ALA A 102 -16.43 1.57 13.61
CA ALA A 102 -16.44 2.83 14.35
C ALA A 102 -15.52 3.88 13.69
N GLY A 103 -14.31 3.48 13.30
CA GLY A 103 -13.35 4.37 12.63
C GLY A 103 -13.83 4.83 11.26
N THR A 104 -14.42 3.93 10.46
CA THR A 104 -15.01 4.31 9.15
C THR A 104 -16.15 5.30 9.35
N THR A 105 -17.01 5.06 10.34
CA THR A 105 -18.11 5.95 10.72
C THR A 105 -17.60 7.32 11.14
N LEU A 106 -16.57 7.37 11.98
CA LEU A 106 -15.96 8.62 12.45
C LEU A 106 -15.36 9.42 11.29
N ALA A 107 -14.55 8.77 10.44
CA ALA A 107 -13.93 9.41 9.28
C ALA A 107 -14.99 9.97 8.32
N ALA A 108 -16.07 9.21 8.06
CA ALA A 108 -17.15 9.67 7.21
C ALA A 108 -17.90 10.88 7.80
N GLN A 109 -18.10 10.92 9.12
CA GLN A 109 -18.72 12.07 9.80
C GLN A 109 -17.83 13.31 9.76
N LEU A 110 -16.54 13.17 10.10
CA LEU A 110 -15.59 14.29 10.15
C LEU A 110 -15.35 14.93 8.78
N HIS A 111 -15.40 14.14 7.72
CA HIS A 111 -15.12 14.59 6.36
C HIS A 111 -16.35 14.66 5.45
N HIS A 112 -17.55 14.50 6.02
CA HIS A 112 -18.83 14.54 5.28
C HIS A 112 -18.87 13.60 4.07
N LEU A 113 -18.33 12.39 4.22
CA LEU A 113 -18.28 11.40 3.14
C LEU A 113 -19.65 10.73 2.94
N PRO A 114 -20.07 10.49 1.69
CA PRO A 114 -21.31 9.80 1.39
C PRO A 114 -21.18 8.32 1.71
N VAL A 115 -21.57 7.91 2.91
CA VAL A 115 -21.66 6.50 3.31
C VAL A 115 -23.08 6.12 3.70
N GLU A 116 -23.46 4.90 3.38
CA GLU A 116 -24.73 4.30 3.78
C GLU A 116 -24.51 3.43 5.02
N ARG A 117 -25.42 3.49 5.99
CA ARG A 117 -25.41 2.61 7.16
C ARG A 117 -26.53 1.59 7.04
N LEU A 118 -26.18 0.33 7.14
CA LEU A 118 -27.11 -0.80 7.05
C LEU A 118 -27.02 -1.64 8.33
N ASP A 119 -28.17 -2.11 8.79
CA ASP A 119 -28.22 -3.22 9.75
C ASP A 119 -28.01 -4.57 9.02
N ALA A 120 -27.82 -5.65 9.79
CA ALA A 120 -27.61 -6.98 9.23
C ALA A 120 -28.76 -7.47 8.32
N ARG A 121 -30.00 -7.02 8.55
CA ARG A 121 -31.16 -7.39 7.72
C ARG A 121 -31.08 -6.71 6.35
N ALA A 122 -30.85 -5.41 6.32
CA ALA A 122 -30.68 -4.64 5.09
C ALA A 122 -29.44 -5.10 4.31
N ALA A 123 -28.34 -5.42 5.01
CA ALA A 123 -27.14 -5.95 4.39
C ALA A 123 -27.37 -7.31 3.70
N ARG A 124 -28.10 -8.25 4.34
CA ARG A 124 -28.46 -9.54 3.73
C ARG A 124 -29.34 -9.41 2.48
N LEU A 125 -30.20 -8.38 2.43
CA LEU A 125 -31.01 -8.09 1.23
C LEU A 125 -30.16 -7.53 0.09
N ARG A 126 -29.16 -6.70 0.40
CA ARG A 126 -28.31 -6.06 -0.61
C ARG A 126 -27.18 -6.97 -1.11
N PHE A 127 -26.59 -7.76 -0.22
CA PHE A 127 -25.43 -8.60 -0.50
C PHE A 127 -25.79 -10.07 -0.18
N PRO A 128 -26.65 -10.72 -0.97
CA PRO A 128 -27.20 -12.04 -0.65
C PRO A 128 -26.14 -13.16 -0.65
N GLY A 129 -24.98 -12.93 -1.26
CA GLY A 129 -23.83 -13.84 -1.21
C GLY A 129 -23.10 -13.85 0.15
N TYR A 130 -23.45 -12.99 1.09
CA TYR A 130 -22.75 -12.84 2.36
C TYR A 130 -23.67 -13.14 3.54
N ARG A 131 -23.12 -13.80 4.55
CA ARG A 131 -23.77 -13.91 5.86
C ARG A 131 -23.36 -12.72 6.72
N PHE A 132 -24.34 -12.09 7.37
CA PHE A 132 -24.13 -11.08 8.40
C PHE A 132 -24.78 -11.56 9.68
N HIS A 133 -24.05 -11.52 10.80
CA HIS A 133 -24.60 -11.80 12.12
C HIS A 133 -25.56 -10.69 12.54
N ASP A 134 -26.57 -11.02 13.33
CA ASP A 134 -27.64 -10.07 13.67
C ASP A 134 -27.16 -8.85 14.45
N ASN A 135 -26.03 -8.97 15.16
CA ASN A 135 -25.38 -7.87 15.88
C ASN A 135 -24.47 -7.00 15.01
N PHE A 136 -24.24 -7.33 13.73
CA PHE A 136 -23.34 -6.56 12.88
C PHE A 136 -23.96 -5.25 12.42
N ALA A 137 -23.12 -4.21 12.36
CA ALA A 137 -23.36 -3.02 11.57
C ALA A 137 -22.55 -3.10 10.27
N VAL A 138 -23.08 -2.50 9.20
CA VAL A 138 -22.43 -2.43 7.90
C VAL A 138 -22.39 -0.97 7.44
N VAL A 139 -21.19 -0.49 7.08
CA VAL A 139 -20.99 0.82 6.45
C VAL A 139 -20.61 0.59 5.00
N PHE A 140 -21.38 1.13 4.07
CA PHE A 140 -21.12 1.04 2.64
C PHE A 140 -20.68 2.39 2.08
N GLU A 141 -19.53 2.41 1.41
CA GLU A 141 -19.00 3.55 0.68
C GLU A 141 -19.15 3.28 -0.83
N PRO A 142 -20.07 3.96 -1.54
CA PRO A 142 -20.31 3.72 -2.97
C PRO A 142 -19.12 4.08 -3.86
N GLU A 143 -18.35 5.11 -3.50
CA GLU A 143 -17.20 5.59 -4.28
C GLU A 143 -15.94 4.74 -4.13
N ALA A 144 -15.91 3.86 -3.13
CA ALA A 144 -14.81 2.93 -2.93
C ALA A 144 -14.76 1.86 -4.03
N GLY A 145 -13.73 1.02 -4.01
CA GLY A 145 -13.61 -0.05 -4.99
C GLY A 145 -12.20 -0.62 -5.01
N TYR A 146 -11.66 -0.85 -6.20
CA TYR A 146 -10.33 -1.43 -6.35
C TYR A 146 -9.46 -0.77 -7.41
N LEU A 147 -8.15 -0.99 -7.27
CA LEU A 147 -7.11 -0.64 -8.21
C LEU A 147 -6.48 -1.91 -8.80
N GLU A 148 -6.19 -1.92 -10.09
CA GLU A 148 -5.43 -2.98 -10.78
C GLU A 148 -3.92 -2.75 -10.61
N VAL A 149 -3.29 -3.40 -9.63
CA VAL A 149 -2.03 -2.89 -9.06
C VAL A 149 -0.82 -2.97 -9.98
N GLU A 150 -0.69 -4.07 -10.72
CA GLU A 150 0.37 -4.23 -11.71
C GLU A 150 0.20 -3.23 -12.86
N ASN A 151 -1.05 -2.94 -13.24
CA ASN A 151 -1.39 -1.95 -14.26
C ASN A 151 -1.11 -0.53 -13.78
N CYS A 152 -1.41 -0.21 -12.52
CA CYS A 152 -1.10 1.08 -11.90
C CYS A 152 0.41 1.35 -11.88
N VAL A 153 1.22 0.40 -11.42
CA VAL A 153 2.69 0.53 -11.41
C VAL A 153 3.22 0.72 -12.82
N SER A 154 2.75 -0.11 -13.77
CA SER A 154 3.16 -0.01 -15.17
C SER A 154 2.75 1.32 -15.80
N ALA A 155 1.58 1.86 -15.46
CA ALA A 155 1.07 3.14 -15.93
C ALA A 155 1.92 4.30 -15.42
N HIS A 156 2.26 4.33 -14.13
CA HIS A 156 3.19 5.31 -13.57
C HIS A 156 4.55 5.28 -14.26
N VAL A 157 5.16 4.10 -14.39
CA VAL A 157 6.48 3.97 -15.03
C VAL A 157 6.44 4.40 -16.50
N ALA A 158 5.42 3.98 -17.25
CA ALA A 158 5.25 4.39 -18.64
C ALA A 158 5.08 5.91 -18.78
N ALA A 159 4.27 6.53 -17.92
CA ALA A 159 4.09 7.97 -17.88
C ALA A 159 5.40 8.69 -17.52
N ALA A 160 6.14 8.21 -16.53
CA ALA A 160 7.44 8.76 -16.13
C ALA A 160 8.45 8.73 -17.30
N VAL A 161 8.53 7.61 -18.03
CA VAL A 161 9.41 7.47 -19.20
C VAL A 161 9.02 8.43 -20.32
N ARG A 162 7.71 8.64 -20.57
CA ARG A 162 7.26 9.66 -21.53
C ARG A 162 7.69 11.08 -21.14
N HIS A 163 7.78 11.36 -19.85
CA HIS A 163 8.31 12.61 -19.31
C HIS A 163 9.85 12.63 -19.18
N GLY A 164 10.55 11.62 -19.71
CA GLY A 164 12.02 11.60 -19.79
C GLY A 164 12.75 10.93 -18.62
N ALA A 165 12.04 10.20 -17.75
CA ALA A 165 12.68 9.41 -16.70
C ALA A 165 13.60 8.32 -17.28
N MET A 166 14.76 8.13 -16.65
CA MET A 166 15.69 7.04 -16.96
C MET A 166 15.48 5.87 -16.01
N LEU A 167 15.62 4.63 -16.49
CA LEU A 167 15.44 3.43 -15.69
C LEU A 167 16.70 2.56 -15.66
N ARG A 168 16.92 1.88 -14.53
CA ARG A 168 17.85 0.75 -14.35
C ARG A 168 17.07 -0.40 -13.73
N ILE A 169 16.67 -1.35 -14.58
CA ILE A 169 15.85 -2.51 -14.21
C ILE A 169 16.77 -3.73 -14.12
N GLY A 170 16.54 -4.61 -13.15
CA GLY A 170 17.43 -5.73 -12.89
C GLY A 170 18.76 -5.31 -12.25
N GLU A 171 18.79 -4.15 -11.57
CA GLU A 171 20.01 -3.56 -11.01
C GLU A 171 19.88 -3.39 -9.49
N THR A 172 20.84 -3.98 -8.77
CA THR A 172 20.79 -4.08 -7.31
C THR A 172 21.66 -3.01 -6.68
N VAL A 173 21.04 -2.14 -5.88
CA VAL A 173 21.78 -1.23 -5.00
C VAL A 173 22.51 -2.04 -3.92
N SER A 174 23.82 -1.80 -3.81
CA SER A 174 24.70 -2.35 -2.77
C SER A 174 24.99 -1.33 -1.67
N GLY A 175 24.85 -0.03 -1.94
CA GLY A 175 24.98 1.02 -0.94
C GLY A 175 24.67 2.41 -1.50
N TRP A 176 24.53 3.37 -0.59
CA TRP A 176 24.42 4.79 -0.91
C TRP A 176 25.07 5.62 0.19
N SER A 177 25.46 6.85 -0.13
CA SER A 177 25.99 7.83 0.83
C SER A 177 25.58 9.24 0.43
N SER A 178 25.61 10.18 1.38
CA SER A 178 25.35 11.60 1.12
C SER A 178 26.29 12.47 1.95
N ASP A 179 26.79 13.54 1.34
CA ASP A 179 27.53 14.61 2.02
C ASP A 179 26.62 15.80 2.41
N GLY A 180 25.31 15.65 2.22
CA GLY A 180 24.29 16.69 2.43
C GLY A 180 24.08 17.62 1.23
N ARG A 181 24.94 17.57 0.22
CA ARG A 181 24.80 18.33 -1.04
C ARG A 181 24.51 17.42 -2.23
N SER A 182 25.15 16.25 -2.26
CA SER A 182 24.98 15.23 -3.29
C SER A 182 24.84 13.86 -2.64
N VAL A 183 24.06 13.00 -3.26
CA VAL A 183 23.96 11.58 -2.96
C VAL A 183 24.77 10.81 -3.99
N THR A 184 25.46 9.76 -3.55
CA THR A 184 26.05 8.73 -4.40
C THR A 184 25.37 7.39 -4.14
N VAL A 185 24.93 6.70 -5.19
CA VAL A 185 24.34 5.36 -5.14
C VAL A 185 25.23 4.39 -5.90
N THR A 186 25.63 3.31 -5.24
CA THR A 186 26.44 2.22 -5.81
C THR A 186 25.58 0.99 -6.01
N THR A 187 25.71 0.37 -7.18
CA THR A 187 25.00 -0.85 -7.56
C THR A 187 25.99 -1.95 -7.94
N ASP A 188 25.47 -3.11 -8.32
CA ASP A 188 26.23 -4.20 -8.93
C ASP A 188 26.70 -3.88 -10.37
N ARG A 189 26.26 -2.76 -10.96
CA ARG A 189 26.56 -2.39 -12.36
C ARG A 189 27.19 -1.02 -12.54
N GLY A 190 27.14 -0.15 -11.53
CA GLY A 190 27.71 1.18 -11.63
C GLY A 190 27.50 2.07 -10.42
N THR A 191 27.85 3.34 -10.60
CA THR A 191 27.70 4.38 -9.58
C THR A 191 27.02 5.59 -10.21
N TYR A 192 26.05 6.15 -9.47
CA TYR A 192 25.24 7.29 -9.90
C TYR A 192 25.25 8.37 -8.84
N SER A 193 25.15 9.63 -9.27
CA SER A 193 25.08 10.76 -8.35
C SER A 193 23.85 11.61 -8.63
N ALA A 194 23.27 12.18 -7.57
CA ALA A 194 22.14 13.07 -7.68
C ALA A 194 22.11 14.13 -6.58
N ALA A 195 21.34 15.20 -6.78
CA ALA A 195 21.10 16.16 -5.71
C ALA A 195 20.29 15.53 -4.57
N SER A 196 19.26 14.73 -4.89
CA SER A 196 18.42 14.04 -3.91
C SER A 196 18.24 12.53 -4.16
N LEU A 197 17.89 11.79 -3.10
CA LEU A 197 17.55 10.37 -3.13
C LEU A 197 16.16 10.13 -2.53
N VAL A 198 15.31 9.38 -3.21
CA VAL A 198 14.03 8.89 -2.70
C VAL A 198 14.14 7.38 -2.47
N ILE A 199 13.86 6.93 -1.26
CA ILE A 199 13.94 5.51 -0.88
C ILE A 199 12.53 4.96 -0.66
N THR A 200 12.09 4.07 -1.55
CA THR A 200 10.78 3.39 -1.52
C THR A 200 10.94 1.88 -1.66
N ALA A 201 11.94 1.32 -0.97
CA ALA A 201 12.38 -0.07 -1.12
C ALA A 201 11.47 -1.14 -0.47
N GLY A 202 10.23 -0.80 -0.11
CA GLY A 202 9.22 -1.76 0.39
C GLY A 202 9.74 -2.65 1.53
N PRO A 203 9.64 -3.99 1.42
CA PRO A 203 10.19 -4.94 2.39
C PRO A 203 11.69 -4.78 2.69
N TRP A 204 12.47 -4.23 1.76
CA TRP A 204 13.91 -3.99 1.94
C TRP A 204 14.22 -2.62 2.56
N ALA A 205 13.22 -1.79 2.85
CA ALA A 205 13.44 -0.43 3.35
C ALA A 205 14.29 -0.41 4.63
N GLY A 206 14.08 -1.33 5.57
CA GLY A 206 14.92 -1.43 6.79
C GLY A 206 16.40 -1.61 6.48
N GLN A 207 16.72 -2.50 5.55
CA GLN A 207 18.11 -2.78 5.11
C GLN A 207 18.71 -1.62 4.32
N VAL A 208 17.94 -1.03 3.40
CA VAL A 208 18.41 0.07 2.55
C VAL A 208 18.61 1.35 3.36
N LEU A 209 17.74 1.65 4.31
CA LEU A 209 17.85 2.82 5.19
C LEU A 209 18.91 2.62 6.28
N GLY A 210 19.07 1.39 6.79
CA GLY A 210 20.06 1.05 7.81
C GLY A 210 21.47 0.74 7.29
N GLY A 211 21.69 0.72 5.96
CA GLY A 211 23.00 0.52 5.33
C GLY A 211 23.94 1.73 5.48
N ALA A 212 24.86 1.95 4.53
CA ALA A 212 25.91 3.00 4.53
C ALA A 212 25.43 4.47 4.57
N GLY A 213 24.22 4.73 5.06
CA GLY A 213 23.61 6.03 5.33
C GLY A 213 22.89 6.11 6.68
N SER A 214 23.15 5.21 7.64
CA SER A 214 22.69 5.34 9.03
C SER A 214 23.41 6.50 9.72
N ALA A 215 23.06 7.73 9.34
CA ALA A 215 23.56 8.92 10.02
C ALA A 215 22.97 8.98 11.43
N PRO A 216 23.69 9.57 12.40
CA PRO A 216 23.19 9.76 13.76
C PRO A 216 21.79 10.38 13.78
N GLY A 217 20.91 9.94 14.67
CA GLY A 217 19.55 10.48 14.81
C GLY A 217 18.51 9.90 13.86
N ALA A 218 18.86 8.97 12.96
CA ALA A 218 17.85 8.15 12.29
C ALA A 218 17.30 7.07 13.24
N PRO A 219 16.02 6.66 13.09
CA PRO A 219 15.50 5.49 13.78
C PRO A 219 16.34 4.24 13.46
N ALA A 220 16.37 3.28 14.38
CA ALA A 220 16.87 1.94 14.10
C ALA A 220 15.91 1.25 13.12
N TRP A 221 16.06 1.51 11.82
CA TRP A 221 15.10 1.11 10.79
C TRP A 221 14.83 -0.39 10.73
N SER A 222 15.86 -1.20 10.97
CA SER A 222 15.73 -2.67 11.05
C SER A 222 14.91 -3.14 12.24
N GLU A 223 14.80 -2.33 13.31
CA GLU A 223 13.98 -2.60 14.50
C GLU A 223 12.59 -1.95 14.38
N THR A 224 12.52 -0.82 13.68
CA THR A 224 11.29 -0.03 13.50
C THR A 224 10.36 -0.67 12.47
N LEU A 225 10.93 -1.25 11.40
CA LEU A 225 10.16 -1.84 10.30
C LEU A 225 10.14 -3.36 10.42
N ARG A 226 8.94 -3.93 10.64
CA ARG A 226 8.74 -5.38 10.66
C ARG A 226 8.12 -5.87 9.37
N VAL A 227 8.79 -6.78 8.67
CA VAL A 227 8.24 -7.43 7.47
C VAL A 227 7.45 -8.66 7.89
N VAL A 228 6.24 -8.81 7.36
CA VAL A 228 5.40 -10.01 7.57
C VAL A 228 4.92 -10.59 6.26
N ARG A 229 4.92 -11.92 6.17
CA ARG A 229 4.39 -12.73 5.08
C ARG A 229 2.86 -12.67 5.07
N LYS A 230 2.28 -12.49 3.89
CA LYS A 230 0.83 -12.33 3.69
C LYS A 230 0.33 -13.17 2.50
N PRO A 231 -0.16 -14.39 2.77
CA PRO A 231 -0.90 -15.17 1.79
C PRO A 231 -2.20 -14.47 1.38
N VAL A 232 -2.55 -14.59 0.11
CA VAL A 232 -3.82 -14.16 -0.48
C VAL A 232 -4.35 -15.29 -1.35
N PHE A 233 -5.67 -15.44 -1.42
CA PHE A 233 -6.32 -16.63 -1.96
C PHE A 233 -7.43 -16.27 -2.94
N TRP A 234 -7.65 -17.16 -3.91
CA TRP A 234 -8.78 -17.09 -4.83
C TRP A 234 -9.62 -18.34 -4.68
N PHE A 235 -10.89 -18.17 -4.29
CA PHE A 235 -11.84 -19.25 -4.06
C PHE A 235 -12.86 -19.30 -5.18
N ALA A 236 -13.25 -20.49 -5.62
CA ALA A 236 -14.30 -20.64 -6.62
C ALA A 236 -15.61 -20.04 -6.11
N ALA A 237 -16.25 -19.20 -6.92
CA ALA A 237 -17.43 -18.44 -6.52
C ALA A 237 -18.49 -18.41 -7.62
N GLN A 238 -19.75 -18.34 -7.18
CA GLN A 238 -20.91 -18.26 -8.06
C GLN A 238 -21.15 -16.81 -8.54
N LYS A 239 -22.05 -16.64 -9.51
CA LYS A 239 -22.35 -15.33 -10.13
C LYS A 239 -22.93 -14.32 -9.15
N GLU A 240 -23.50 -14.77 -8.04
CA GLU A 240 -24.06 -13.93 -6.99
C GLU A 240 -23.00 -13.09 -6.27
N TYR A 241 -21.71 -13.25 -6.60
CA TYR A 241 -20.60 -12.39 -6.17
C TYR A 241 -20.10 -11.43 -7.25
N ASP A 242 -20.72 -11.39 -8.43
CA ASP A 242 -20.35 -10.47 -9.51
C ASP A 242 -20.76 -9.03 -9.17
N VAL A 243 -20.00 -8.07 -9.68
CA VAL A 243 -20.30 -6.62 -9.51
C VAL A 243 -21.65 -6.26 -10.11
N ASP A 244 -22.02 -6.87 -11.23
CA ASP A 244 -23.30 -6.60 -11.92
C ASP A 244 -24.52 -7.16 -11.17
N GLN A 245 -24.32 -8.07 -10.20
CA GLN A 245 -25.34 -8.51 -9.25
C GLN A 245 -25.44 -7.59 -8.02
N GLY A 246 -24.74 -6.46 -8.02
CA GLY A 246 -24.76 -5.49 -6.93
C GLY A 246 -23.71 -5.71 -5.84
N ASN A 247 -22.72 -6.59 -6.06
CA ASN A 247 -21.63 -6.82 -5.11
C ASN A 247 -20.51 -5.79 -5.24
N SER A 248 -19.71 -5.73 -4.19
CA SER A 248 -18.66 -4.75 -4.02
C SER A 248 -17.39 -5.40 -3.49
N THR A 249 -16.34 -4.61 -3.29
CA THR A 249 -15.26 -5.03 -2.39
C THR A 249 -15.79 -5.12 -0.96
N PHE A 250 -15.11 -5.87 -0.09
CA PHE A 250 -15.56 -6.07 1.27
C PHE A 250 -14.42 -6.10 2.29
N PHE A 251 -14.76 -5.71 3.51
CA PHE A 251 -13.92 -5.87 4.69
C PHE A 251 -14.79 -6.33 5.87
N PHE A 252 -14.34 -7.34 6.58
CA PHE A 252 -14.95 -7.83 7.81
C PHE A 252 -13.96 -7.70 8.97
N GLU A 253 -14.46 -7.28 10.13
CA GLU A 253 -13.76 -7.43 11.41
C GLU A 253 -14.58 -8.35 12.31
N THR A 254 -14.01 -9.52 12.61
CA THR A 254 -14.58 -10.56 13.47
C THR A 254 -13.68 -10.77 14.70
N PRO A 255 -14.14 -11.49 15.73
CA PRO A 255 -13.28 -11.84 16.87
C PRO A 255 -11.99 -12.59 16.49
N GLU A 256 -12.00 -13.32 15.37
CA GLU A 256 -10.89 -14.12 14.85
C GLU A 256 -9.90 -13.30 14.02
N GLY A 257 -10.32 -12.13 13.53
CA GLY A 257 -9.46 -11.21 12.80
C GLY A 257 -10.17 -10.34 11.77
N GLN A 258 -9.37 -9.62 11.00
CA GLN A 258 -9.80 -8.75 9.92
C GLN A 258 -9.56 -9.44 8.57
N PHE A 259 -10.57 -9.44 7.71
CA PHE A 259 -10.56 -10.10 6.40
C PHE A 259 -11.03 -9.14 5.34
N TYR A 260 -10.40 -9.18 4.17
CA TYR A 260 -10.80 -8.34 3.04
C TYR A 260 -10.84 -9.14 1.75
N GLY A 261 -11.65 -8.68 0.83
CA GLY A 261 -11.77 -9.33 -0.46
C GLY A 261 -12.42 -8.50 -1.54
N PHE A 262 -12.56 -9.15 -2.68
CA PHE A 262 -12.99 -8.56 -3.93
C PHE A 262 -14.15 -9.40 -4.49
N PRO A 263 -15.07 -8.77 -5.22
CA PRO A 263 -16.11 -9.49 -5.93
C PRO A 263 -15.48 -10.38 -7.00
N ARG A 264 -16.30 -11.18 -7.68
CA ARG A 264 -15.84 -12.13 -8.69
C ARG A 264 -15.46 -11.42 -10.00
N LEU A 265 -14.23 -10.91 -10.07
CA LEU A 265 -13.77 -10.06 -11.18
C LEU A 265 -13.40 -10.82 -12.45
N ASP A 266 -12.99 -12.09 -12.34
CA ASP A 266 -12.58 -12.95 -13.46
C ASP A 266 -13.72 -13.87 -13.94
N GLY A 267 -14.93 -13.70 -13.40
CA GLY A 267 -16.10 -14.54 -13.65
C GLY A 267 -16.01 -15.95 -13.04
N LYS A 268 -15.02 -16.24 -12.19
CA LYS A 268 -14.77 -17.59 -11.64
C LYS A 268 -14.48 -17.60 -10.14
N THR A 269 -13.70 -16.65 -9.66
CA THR A 269 -13.15 -16.66 -8.29
C THR A 269 -13.37 -15.34 -7.57
N ILE A 270 -13.60 -15.42 -6.26
CA ILE A 270 -13.43 -14.26 -5.37
C ILE A 270 -12.01 -14.26 -4.83
N LYS A 271 -11.43 -13.09 -4.65
CA LYS A 271 -10.17 -12.95 -3.94
C LYS A 271 -10.45 -12.62 -2.46
N LEU A 272 -9.80 -13.33 -1.55
CA LEU A 272 -9.96 -13.18 -0.11
C LEU A 272 -8.60 -13.29 0.60
N ALA A 273 -8.40 -12.49 1.63
CA ALA A 273 -7.19 -12.51 2.43
C ALA A 273 -7.43 -12.05 3.87
N GLU A 274 -6.60 -12.54 4.79
CA GLU A 274 -6.54 -12.07 6.17
C GLU A 274 -5.62 -10.84 6.27
N HIS A 275 -6.15 -9.75 6.84
CA HIS A 275 -5.36 -8.56 7.15
C HIS A 275 -4.57 -8.70 8.46
N THR A 276 -5.15 -9.33 9.49
CA THR A 276 -4.55 -9.53 10.81
C THR A 276 -3.33 -10.48 10.77
N GLY A 277 -2.43 -10.36 11.76
CA GLY A 277 -1.31 -11.29 11.95
C GLY A 277 -0.25 -11.22 10.84
N GLY A 278 0.21 -12.40 10.40
CA GLY A 278 1.30 -12.60 9.43
C GLY A 278 2.56 -13.14 10.10
N GLU A 279 3.27 -14.01 9.40
CA GLU A 279 4.54 -14.59 9.87
C GLU A 279 5.68 -13.60 9.62
N GLU A 280 6.57 -13.41 10.59
CA GLU A 280 7.71 -12.49 10.44
C GLU A 280 8.70 -12.99 9.39
N VAL A 281 9.13 -12.09 8.51
CA VAL A 281 10.09 -12.37 7.45
C VAL A 281 11.40 -11.66 7.75
N ARG A 282 12.45 -12.43 8.04
CA ARG A 282 13.80 -11.89 8.31
C ARG A 282 14.47 -11.35 7.05
N ASP A 283 14.43 -12.12 5.97
CA ASP A 283 14.96 -11.71 4.67
C ASP A 283 13.85 -11.80 3.59
N PRO A 284 13.38 -10.66 3.07
CA PRO A 284 12.40 -10.64 1.99
C PRO A 284 12.86 -11.34 0.70
N LEU A 285 14.16 -11.52 0.48
CA LEU A 285 14.67 -12.27 -0.68
C LEU A 285 14.38 -13.77 -0.59
N THR A 286 14.35 -14.32 0.63
CA THR A 286 14.16 -15.75 0.88
C THR A 286 12.79 -16.06 1.47
N VAL A 287 11.82 -15.12 1.36
CA VAL A 287 10.45 -15.35 1.83
C VAL A 287 9.87 -16.60 1.18
N ASP A 288 9.30 -17.48 2.01
CA ASP A 288 8.60 -18.67 1.55
C ASP A 288 7.31 -18.28 0.82
N ARG A 289 7.21 -18.69 -0.45
CA ARG A 289 6.02 -18.44 -1.29
C ARG A 289 5.16 -19.68 -1.48
N GLY A 290 5.48 -20.79 -0.82
CA GLY A 290 4.65 -21.99 -0.80
C GLY A 290 3.38 -21.81 0.03
N LEU A 291 2.42 -22.69 -0.20
CA LEU A 291 1.18 -22.78 0.57
C LEU A 291 1.35 -23.75 1.73
N HIS A 292 1.03 -23.31 2.95
CA HIS A 292 1.02 -24.16 4.14
C HIS A 292 -0.39 -24.34 4.70
N PRO A 293 -0.70 -25.49 5.33
CA PRO A 293 -2.00 -25.71 5.96
C PRO A 293 -2.40 -24.62 6.96
N ALA A 294 -1.42 -24.07 7.70
CA ALA A 294 -1.63 -22.97 8.64
C ALA A 294 -2.11 -21.67 7.98
N ASP A 295 -1.77 -21.45 6.70
CA ASP A 295 -2.20 -20.27 5.94
C ASP A 295 -3.71 -20.32 5.64
N LEU A 296 -4.29 -21.53 5.54
CA LEU A 296 -5.69 -21.75 5.19
C LEU A 296 -6.62 -21.70 6.40
N THR A 297 -6.13 -22.02 7.60
CA THR A 297 -6.97 -22.24 8.79
C THR A 297 -8.02 -21.14 9.02
N ARG A 298 -7.59 -19.88 9.11
CA ARG A 298 -8.49 -18.76 9.42
C ARG A 298 -9.28 -18.29 8.21
N VAL A 299 -8.66 -18.25 7.03
CA VAL A 299 -9.32 -17.76 5.81
C VAL A 299 -10.41 -18.72 5.33
N SER A 300 -10.17 -20.04 5.41
CA SER A 300 -11.17 -21.05 5.07
C SER A 300 -12.28 -21.11 6.11
N ALA A 301 -11.98 -20.88 7.40
CA ALA A 301 -13.00 -20.74 8.44
C ALA A 301 -13.91 -19.53 8.16
N PHE A 302 -13.31 -18.36 7.88
CA PHE A 302 -14.02 -17.16 7.48
C PHE A 302 -14.90 -17.41 6.23
N ALA A 303 -14.36 -18.05 5.19
CA ALA A 303 -15.12 -18.34 3.97
C ALA A 303 -16.34 -19.23 4.25
N ARG A 304 -16.20 -20.30 5.05
CA ARG A 304 -17.33 -21.18 5.42
C ARG A 304 -18.44 -20.44 6.16
N GLU A 305 -18.06 -19.48 6.99
CA GLU A 305 -19.00 -18.78 7.86
C GLU A 305 -19.69 -17.62 7.13
N PHE A 306 -18.91 -16.76 6.47
CA PHE A 306 -19.39 -15.48 5.93
C PHE A 306 -19.70 -15.52 4.43
N LEU A 307 -19.26 -16.56 3.70
CA LEU A 307 -19.43 -16.70 2.25
C LEU A 307 -20.13 -18.02 1.90
N PRO A 308 -21.42 -18.15 2.23
CA PRO A 308 -22.16 -19.39 2.02
C PRO A 308 -22.16 -19.80 0.54
N GLY A 309 -21.84 -21.06 0.27
CA GLY A 309 -21.82 -21.61 -1.09
C GLY A 309 -20.46 -21.51 -1.80
N ILE A 310 -19.45 -20.94 -1.15
CA ILE A 310 -18.06 -20.98 -1.63
C ILE A 310 -17.36 -22.25 -1.14
N ASP A 311 -16.61 -22.89 -2.04
CA ASP A 311 -15.68 -23.95 -1.68
C ASP A 311 -14.56 -23.36 -0.83
N PRO A 312 -14.36 -23.81 0.44
CA PRO A 312 -13.33 -23.26 1.31
C PRO A 312 -11.91 -23.72 0.95
N GLU A 313 -11.73 -24.49 -0.13
CA GLU A 313 -10.43 -24.76 -0.74
C GLU A 313 -10.13 -23.75 -1.86
N PRO A 314 -9.00 -23.02 -1.80
CA PRO A 314 -8.69 -22.03 -2.82
C PRO A 314 -8.23 -22.70 -4.13
N VAL A 315 -8.69 -22.15 -5.26
CA VAL A 315 -8.25 -22.51 -6.61
C VAL A 315 -6.78 -22.14 -6.82
N THR A 316 -6.35 -21.01 -6.27
CA THR A 316 -4.96 -20.56 -6.32
C THR A 316 -4.64 -19.61 -5.16
N HIS A 317 -3.36 -19.36 -4.97
CA HIS A 317 -2.84 -18.48 -3.93
C HIS A 317 -1.65 -17.66 -4.45
N SER A 318 -1.33 -16.60 -3.72
CA SER A 318 -0.10 -15.84 -3.88
C SER A 318 0.40 -15.42 -2.51
N VAL A 319 1.70 -15.16 -2.38
CA VAL A 319 2.30 -14.68 -1.14
C VAL A 319 2.90 -13.30 -1.37
N CYS A 320 2.38 -12.33 -0.63
CA CYS A 320 2.83 -10.95 -0.59
C CYS A 320 3.54 -10.68 0.76
N MET A 321 4.00 -9.44 0.96
CA MET A 321 4.57 -8.98 2.22
C MET A 321 3.99 -7.62 2.63
N TYR A 322 3.79 -7.43 3.93
CA TYR A 322 3.60 -6.10 4.52
C TYR A 322 4.87 -5.66 5.24
N THR A 323 5.18 -4.37 5.19
CA THR A 323 6.23 -3.75 5.98
C THR A 323 5.56 -2.81 6.98
N LYS A 324 5.46 -3.26 8.23
CA LYS A 324 4.73 -2.59 9.30
C LYS A 324 5.64 -1.64 10.09
N THR A 325 5.12 -0.47 10.41
CA THR A 325 5.61 0.36 11.52
C THR A 325 4.95 -0.08 12.84
N PRO A 326 5.45 0.36 14.00
CA PRO A 326 4.86 0.01 15.30
C PRO A 326 3.42 0.51 15.47
N ASP A 327 3.11 1.68 14.91
CA ASP A 327 1.81 2.35 14.96
C ASP A 327 0.93 2.06 13.72
N SER A 328 1.41 1.23 12.80
CA SER A 328 0.80 0.97 11.50
C SER A 328 0.57 2.20 10.60
N HIS A 329 1.11 3.38 10.90
CA HIS A 329 1.09 4.54 10.00
C HIS A 329 2.30 4.57 9.06
N PHE A 330 2.17 5.21 7.91
CA PHE A 330 3.27 5.30 6.93
C PHE A 330 4.39 6.22 7.42
N CYS A 331 5.62 6.02 6.94
CA CYS A 331 6.70 6.99 7.12
C CYS A 331 6.94 7.74 5.81
N ILE A 332 6.63 9.04 5.80
CA ILE A 332 6.83 9.94 4.66
C ILE A 332 7.52 11.20 5.16
N ASP A 333 8.83 11.29 4.95
CA ASP A 333 9.62 12.43 5.44
C ASP A 333 10.99 12.53 4.77
N ARG A 334 11.73 13.59 5.06
CA ARG A 334 13.17 13.66 4.84
C ARG A 334 13.92 13.06 6.01
N HIS A 335 15.07 12.47 5.74
CA HIS A 335 15.96 11.98 6.78
C HIS A 335 16.31 13.12 7.77
N PRO A 336 16.36 12.85 9.09
CA PRO A 336 16.52 13.87 10.14
C PRO A 336 17.81 14.67 9.99
N VAL A 337 18.90 14.01 9.61
CA VAL A 337 20.20 14.65 9.31
C VAL A 337 20.41 14.93 7.81
N LEU A 338 20.30 13.91 6.95
CA LEU A 338 20.57 14.03 5.51
C LEU A 338 19.34 14.57 4.75
N LYS A 339 19.11 15.88 4.79
CA LYS A 339 17.89 16.51 4.24
C LYS A 339 17.67 16.31 2.73
N ASN A 340 18.66 15.84 1.99
CA ASN A 340 18.51 15.45 0.58
C ASN A 340 18.12 13.98 0.37
N VAL A 341 17.86 13.23 1.44
CA VAL A 341 17.34 11.86 1.41
C VAL A 341 15.89 11.86 1.88
N VAL A 342 14.99 11.37 1.05
CA VAL A 342 13.55 11.27 1.29
C VAL A 342 13.19 9.81 1.51
N VAL A 343 12.39 9.55 2.52
CA VAL A 343 11.98 8.21 2.96
C VAL A 343 10.49 8.03 2.72
N GLY A 344 10.14 6.98 1.97
CA GLY A 344 8.80 6.44 1.86
C GLY A 344 8.80 4.98 2.26
N ALA A 345 8.41 4.68 3.50
CA ALA A 345 8.50 3.32 4.06
C ALA A 345 7.34 2.99 5.01
N GLY A 346 7.25 1.72 5.43
CA GLY A 346 6.34 1.35 6.52
C GLY A 346 4.86 1.44 6.15
N PHE A 347 4.50 1.04 4.93
CA PHE A 347 3.13 1.20 4.40
C PHE A 347 2.08 0.24 4.98
N SER A 348 2.48 -0.59 5.95
CA SER A 348 1.64 -1.33 6.91
C SER A 348 0.48 -2.15 6.34
N GLY A 349 0.55 -2.52 5.06
CA GLY A 349 -0.45 -3.35 4.39
C GLY A 349 -1.67 -2.63 3.85
N HIS A 350 -1.73 -1.31 3.96
CA HIS A 350 -2.87 -0.52 3.49
C HIS A 350 -2.47 0.69 2.62
N GLY A 351 -1.20 0.80 2.22
CA GLY A 351 -0.70 1.97 1.49
C GLY A 351 -0.96 2.06 -0.01
N PHE A 352 -1.22 0.97 -0.75
CA PHE A 352 -1.19 1.00 -2.23
C PHE A 352 -2.10 2.08 -2.86
N LYS A 353 -3.28 2.30 -2.26
CA LYS A 353 -4.24 3.31 -2.70
C LYS A 353 -3.72 4.75 -2.68
N PHE A 354 -2.66 5.01 -1.91
CA PHE A 354 -2.00 6.31 -1.76
C PHE A 354 -0.79 6.48 -2.68
N THR A 355 -0.47 5.52 -3.55
CA THR A 355 0.78 5.54 -4.34
C THR A 355 0.89 6.74 -5.27
N THR A 356 -0.23 7.26 -5.78
CA THR A 356 -0.29 8.55 -6.50
C THR A 356 0.08 9.72 -5.58
N VAL A 357 -0.75 10.02 -4.57
CA VAL A 357 -0.59 11.20 -3.71
C VAL A 357 0.70 11.18 -2.88
N LEU A 358 1.16 10.02 -2.41
CA LEU A 358 2.45 9.94 -1.72
C LEU A 358 3.61 10.00 -2.71
N GLY A 359 3.43 9.60 -3.97
CA GLY A 359 4.38 9.91 -5.04
C GLY A 359 4.55 11.43 -5.23
N GLU A 360 3.44 12.18 -5.20
CA GLU A 360 3.44 13.66 -5.24
C GLU A 360 4.19 14.25 -4.03
N ALA A 361 3.89 13.79 -2.81
CA ALA A 361 4.57 14.23 -1.60
C ALA A 361 6.08 13.92 -1.61
N LEU A 362 6.47 12.73 -2.06
CA LEU A 362 7.89 12.34 -2.14
C LEU A 362 8.64 13.21 -3.16
N ALA A 363 8.00 13.54 -4.30
CA ALA A 363 8.57 14.44 -5.29
C ALA A 363 8.71 15.89 -4.75
N ASP A 364 7.72 16.37 -4.00
CA ASP A 364 7.78 17.67 -3.31
C ASP A 364 8.97 17.73 -2.35
N LEU A 365 9.09 16.75 -1.47
CA LEU A 365 10.17 16.67 -0.48
C LEU A 365 11.55 16.55 -1.13
N ALA A 366 11.66 15.86 -2.26
CA ALA A 366 12.92 15.70 -2.99
C ALA A 366 13.37 16.99 -3.68
N LEU A 367 12.44 17.72 -4.31
CA LEU A 367 12.77 18.90 -5.12
C LEU A 367 12.81 20.20 -4.32
N THR A 368 11.93 20.36 -3.33
CA THR A 368 11.75 21.64 -2.62
C THR A 368 12.02 21.54 -1.12
N GLY A 369 12.07 20.31 -0.59
CA GLY A 369 12.22 20.06 0.83
C GLY A 369 10.92 20.16 1.65
N GLN A 370 9.78 20.45 1.04
CA GLN A 370 8.50 20.57 1.74
C GLN A 370 7.34 20.21 0.84
N THR A 371 6.23 19.75 1.42
CA THR A 371 4.98 19.48 0.70
C THR A 371 3.83 20.21 1.38
N ASN A 372 2.84 20.63 0.58
CA ASN A 372 1.58 21.18 1.10
C ASN A 372 0.58 20.08 1.45
N LEU A 373 0.87 18.82 1.12
CA LEU A 373 0.03 17.69 1.50
C LEU A 373 0.14 17.46 3.02
N PRO A 374 -0.97 17.11 3.70
CA PRO A 374 -1.00 16.98 5.16
C PRO A 374 -0.35 15.67 5.64
N VAL A 375 0.93 15.48 5.34
CA VAL A 375 1.71 14.28 5.71
C VAL A 375 2.44 14.42 7.06
N GLY A 376 2.19 15.50 7.81
CA GLY A 376 2.89 15.77 9.08
C GLY A 376 2.74 14.66 10.13
N PHE A 377 1.57 14.01 10.19
CA PHE A 377 1.33 12.87 11.07
C PHE A 377 2.10 11.60 10.65
N LEU A 378 2.68 11.59 9.44
CA LEU A 378 3.54 10.53 8.88
C LEU A 378 5.03 10.83 9.05
N SER A 379 5.38 11.87 9.83
CA SER A 379 6.75 12.30 10.12
C SER A 379 7.58 11.18 10.76
N ILE A 380 8.86 11.14 10.40
CA ILE A 380 9.83 10.18 10.98
C ILE A 380 10.06 10.41 12.48
N SER A 381 9.91 11.66 12.94
CA SER A 381 10.20 12.05 14.32
C SER A 381 9.30 11.38 15.36
N ARG A 382 8.16 10.82 14.94
CA ARG A 382 7.26 10.09 15.85
C ARG A 382 7.88 8.79 16.38
N PHE A 383 8.92 8.27 15.71
CA PHE A 383 9.68 7.11 16.17
C PHE A 383 10.80 7.47 17.15
N GLU A 384 11.09 8.75 17.36
CA GLU A 384 12.18 9.22 18.22
C GLU A 384 11.80 9.26 19.72
N GLN A 385 10.60 8.82 20.10
CA GLN A 385 10.17 8.73 21.50
C GLN A 385 10.82 7.52 22.20
N PRO A 386 11.66 7.71 23.22
CA PRO A 386 12.15 6.63 24.06
C PRO A 386 11.03 6.13 24.99
N SER A 387 11.12 4.87 25.38
CA SER A 387 10.28 4.20 26.38
C SER A 387 10.01 5.05 27.63
N ALA A 388 8.90 5.77 27.68
CA ALA A 388 8.30 6.26 28.92
C ALA A 388 7.25 5.26 29.42
N ALA A 389 7.67 4.00 29.63
CA ALA A 389 6.87 2.97 30.30
C ALA A 389 7.78 1.93 30.98
N GLN A 390 8.82 2.41 31.66
CA GLN A 390 9.50 1.69 32.75
C GLN A 390 9.74 2.69 33.87
N GLN A 391 8.67 3.07 34.57
CA GLN A 391 8.65 3.59 35.94
C GLN A 391 7.21 3.97 36.30
N LYS A 392 6.43 2.98 36.73
CA LYS A 392 5.71 2.98 38.01
C LYS A 392 5.05 1.64 38.26
#